data_AF-A0A7C5TFN1-F1
#
_entry.id   AF-A0A7C5TFN1-F1
#
_cell.length_a   1.000
_cell.length_b   1.000
_cell.length_c   1.000
_cell.angle_alpha   90.00
_cell.angle_beta   90.00
_cell.angle_gamma   90.00
#
_symmetry.space_group_name_H-M   'P 1'
#
loop_
_entity.id
_entity.type
_entity.pdbx_description
1 polymer ?
#
loop_
_entity_poly.entity_id
_entity_poly.type
_entity_poly.pdbx_seq_one_letter_code
_entity_poly.pdbx_strand_id
1 'polypeptide(L)'
;MAAGGVTRVRRVRRSMVITKLPYTTKIYINYQVLIPASLVKALGIENAWYADITIEYFGQEITLKKVKLLRTRNTASRQFTVPKDAREKYGIKPLDEVKVIDIKPYY
;
A
#
# COMPACT_ATOMS: atom_id res chain seq x y z
N MET A 1 -41.20 -31.77 1.79
CA MET A 1 -40.82 -31.20 0.49
C MET A 1 -39.89 -30.03 0.74
N ALA A 2 -38.65 -30.14 0.26
CA ALA A 2 -37.57 -29.16 0.46
C ALA A 2 -37.50 -28.20 -0.74
N ALA A 3 -37.18 -26.92 -0.48
CA ALA A 3 -36.26 -26.08 -1.27
C ALA A 3 -36.30 -24.63 -0.75
N GLY A 4 -35.64 -24.36 0.37
CA GLY A 4 -35.31 -22.99 0.77
C GLY A 4 -34.18 -22.48 -0.13
N GLY A 5 -34.51 -21.54 -1.02
CA GLY A 5 -33.57 -20.93 -1.96
C GLY A 5 -32.41 -20.26 -1.25
N VAL A 6 -31.22 -20.85 -1.34
CA VAL A 6 -29.98 -20.22 -0.91
C VAL A 6 -29.60 -19.20 -1.98
N THR A 7 -30.03 -17.95 -1.80
CA THR A 7 -29.56 -16.83 -2.60
C THR A 7 -28.05 -16.73 -2.41
N ARG A 8 -27.26 -17.12 -3.43
CA ARG A 8 -25.81 -16.88 -3.45
C ARG A 8 -25.59 -15.37 -3.45
N VAL A 9 -25.42 -14.79 -2.27
CA VAL A 9 -24.92 -13.43 -2.13
C VAL A 9 -23.53 -13.43 -2.76
N ARG A 10 -23.42 -12.95 -4.01
CA ARG A 10 -22.14 -12.60 -4.63
C ARG A 10 -21.51 -11.61 -3.65
N ARG A 11 -20.53 -12.07 -2.87
CA ARG A 11 -19.72 -11.22 -2.01
C ARG A 11 -18.95 -10.30 -2.97
N VAL A 12 -19.54 -9.17 -3.32
CA VAL A 12 -18.85 -8.09 -4.03
C VAL A 12 -17.71 -7.72 -3.10
N ARG A 13 -16.50 -8.19 -3.42
CA ARG A 13 -15.28 -7.65 -2.81
C ARG A 13 -15.31 -6.18 -3.16
N ARG A 14 -15.80 -5.33 -2.25
CA ARG A 14 -15.60 -3.90 -2.32
C ARG A 14 -14.09 -3.75 -2.41
N SER A 15 -13.57 -3.47 -3.61
CA SER A 15 -12.19 -3.06 -3.73
C SER A 15 -12.06 -1.85 -2.82
N MET A 16 -11.10 -1.88 -1.91
CA MET A 16 -10.88 -0.76 -1.01
C MET A 16 -10.39 0.39 -1.90
N VAL A 17 -11.31 1.25 -2.32
CA VAL A 17 -11.05 2.35 -3.25
C VAL A 17 -10.38 3.47 -2.48
N ILE A 18 -9.09 3.29 -2.19
CA ILE A 18 -8.25 4.32 -1.61
C ILE A 18 -7.75 5.19 -2.76
N THR A 19 -8.17 6.44 -2.80
CA THR A 19 -7.81 7.42 -3.85
C THR A 19 -7.11 8.65 -3.30
N LYS A 20 -6.97 8.76 -1.98
CA LYS A 20 -6.38 9.91 -1.29
C LYS A 20 -5.39 9.47 -0.22
N LEU A 21 -4.42 10.32 0.03
CA LEU A 21 -3.53 10.28 1.18
C LEU A 21 -4.12 11.16 2.31
N PRO A 22 -3.87 10.84 3.60
CA PRO A 22 -3.17 9.66 4.08
C PRO A 22 -4.04 8.40 4.05
N TYR A 23 -3.43 7.21 3.99
CA TYR A 23 -4.15 5.93 4.13
C TYR A 23 -3.38 4.95 5.03
N THR A 24 -4.13 4.13 5.76
CA THR A 24 -3.56 3.06 6.59
C THR A 24 -3.53 1.73 5.84
N THR A 25 -2.42 1.02 5.93
CA THR A 25 -2.23 -0.29 5.32
C THR A 25 -1.35 -1.17 6.20
N LYS A 26 -1.46 -2.48 6.03
CA LYS A 26 -0.57 -3.44 6.69
C LYS A 26 0.72 -3.61 5.92
N ILE A 27 1.81 -3.80 6.66
CA ILE A 27 3.11 -4.20 6.14
C ILE A 27 3.09 -5.71 5.93
N TYR A 28 3.45 -6.18 4.74
CA TYR A 28 3.54 -7.61 4.46
C TYR A 28 4.76 -8.25 5.14
N ILE A 29 4.74 -9.59 5.20
CA ILE A 29 5.82 -10.41 5.80
C ILE A 29 7.21 -10.13 5.20
N ASN A 30 7.26 -9.68 3.95
CA ASN A 30 8.48 -9.31 3.23
C ASN A 30 8.85 -7.83 3.37
N TYR A 31 8.27 -7.13 4.36
CA TYR A 31 8.43 -5.68 4.59
C TYR A 31 8.02 -4.82 3.41
N GLN A 32 7.12 -5.34 2.57
CA GLN A 32 6.55 -4.58 1.48
C GLN A 32 5.21 -3.97 1.89
N VAL A 33 4.96 -2.78 1.39
CA VAL A 33 3.72 -2.05 1.60
C VAL A 33 3.03 -1.91 0.25
N LEU A 34 1.74 -2.24 0.22
CA LEU A 34 0.92 -2.10 -0.97
C LEU A 34 0.44 -0.66 -1.14
N ILE A 35 0.59 -0.15 -2.35
CA ILE A 35 -0.09 1.04 -2.84
C ILE A 35 -1.22 0.57 -3.75
N PRO A 36 -2.48 0.80 -3.37
CA PRO A 36 -3.64 0.40 -4.16
C PRO A 36 -3.60 1.00 -5.57
N ALA A 37 -3.99 0.23 -6.60
CA ALA A 37 -4.08 0.72 -7.98
C ALA A 37 -4.87 2.03 -8.13
N SER A 38 -5.97 2.17 -7.37
CA SER A 38 -6.78 3.40 -7.39
C SER A 38 -5.99 4.63 -6.93
N LEU A 39 -5.11 4.47 -5.94
CA LEU A 39 -4.25 5.54 -5.44
C LEU A 39 -3.12 5.83 -6.42
N VAL A 40 -2.50 4.79 -7.00
CA VAL A 40 -1.46 4.94 -8.03
C VAL A 40 -1.98 5.78 -9.21
N LYS A 41 -3.19 5.47 -9.67
CA LYS A 41 -3.87 6.22 -10.74
C LYS A 41 -4.22 7.65 -10.33
N ALA A 42 -4.77 7.82 -9.14
CA ALA A 42 -5.13 9.15 -8.62
C ALA A 42 -3.90 10.06 -8.48
N LEU A 43 -2.75 9.50 -8.11
CA LEU A 43 -1.48 10.23 -7.97
C LEU A 43 -0.70 10.34 -9.29
N GLY A 44 -1.12 9.66 -10.37
CA GLY A 44 -0.41 9.69 -11.65
C GLY A 44 0.99 9.06 -11.61
N ILE A 45 1.25 8.12 -10.70
CA ILE A 45 2.59 7.52 -10.50
C ILE A 45 2.76 6.19 -11.24
N GLU A 46 1.88 5.88 -12.20
CA GLU A 46 1.85 4.61 -12.95
C GLU A 46 3.15 4.28 -13.69
N ASN A 47 3.92 5.31 -14.06
CA ASN A 47 5.19 5.18 -14.79
C ASN A 47 6.43 5.45 -13.91
N ALA A 48 6.27 5.94 -12.69
CA ALA A 48 7.41 6.27 -11.80
C ALA A 48 8.14 5.01 -11.35
N TRP A 49 9.47 4.93 -11.39
CA TRP A 49 10.21 3.76 -10.88
C TRP A 49 10.64 3.91 -9.43
N TYR A 50 10.81 5.15 -8.99
CA TYR A 50 11.21 5.51 -7.65
C TYR A 50 10.26 6.55 -7.08
N ALA A 51 10.12 6.59 -5.77
CA ALA A 51 9.42 7.65 -5.06
C ALA A 51 10.09 7.92 -3.70
N ASP A 52 9.93 9.13 -3.20
CA ASP A 52 10.05 9.39 -1.78
C ASP A 52 8.68 9.14 -1.13
N ILE A 53 8.65 8.37 -0.05
CA ILE A 53 7.41 8.01 0.63
C ILE A 53 7.53 8.41 2.08
N THR A 54 6.60 9.23 2.56
CA THR A 54 6.47 9.57 3.97
C THR A 54 5.44 8.66 4.61
N ILE A 55 5.85 7.92 5.63
CA ILE A 55 5.00 7.03 6.42
C ILE A 55 4.99 7.47 7.88
N GLU A 56 3.85 7.33 8.54
CA GLU A 56 3.69 7.47 9.97
C GLU A 56 3.59 6.07 10.59
N TYR A 57 4.48 5.79 11.52
CA TYR A 57 4.57 4.51 12.24
C TYR A 57 4.66 4.79 13.74
N PHE A 58 3.69 4.29 14.52
CA PHE A 58 3.58 4.55 15.96
C PHE A 58 3.75 6.03 16.36
N GLY A 59 3.18 6.95 15.57
CA GLY A 59 3.26 8.40 15.82
C GLY A 59 4.57 9.07 15.41
N GLN A 60 5.50 8.33 14.77
CA GLN A 60 6.71 8.89 14.19
C GLN A 60 6.58 9.02 12.68
N GLU A 61 6.92 10.19 12.15
CA GLU A 61 6.93 10.44 10.72
C GLU A 61 8.29 10.08 10.11
N ILE A 62 8.28 9.22 9.10
CA ILE A 62 9.45 8.58 8.52
C ILE A 62 9.42 8.81 7.01
N THR A 63 10.39 9.58 6.52
CA THR A 63 10.57 9.76 5.07
C THR A 63 11.54 8.72 4.52
N LEU A 64 11.02 7.82 3.70
CA LEU A 64 11.79 6.85 2.93
C LEU A 64 12.21 7.48 1.60
N LYS A 65 13.50 7.76 1.44
CA LYS A 65 14.01 8.39 0.20
C LYS A 65 14.32 7.35 -0.88
N LYS A 66 14.01 7.68 -2.12
CA LYS A 66 14.34 6.93 -3.34
C LYS A 66 13.98 5.43 -3.24
N VAL A 67 12.79 5.12 -2.74
CA VAL A 67 12.32 3.73 -2.68
C VAL A 67 11.85 3.25 -4.05
N LYS A 68 12.20 2.02 -4.38
CA LYS A 68 11.79 1.40 -5.64
C LYS A 68 10.31 0.99 -5.58
N LEU A 69 9.55 1.46 -6.55
CA LEU A 69 8.15 1.07 -6.73
C LEU A 69 8.09 -0.19 -7.61
N LEU A 70 7.85 -1.33 -6.99
CA LEU A 70 7.65 -2.62 -7.63
C LEU A 70 6.31 -2.61 -8.37
N ARG A 71 6.35 -2.99 -9.65
CA ARG A 71 5.18 -3.10 -10.51
C ARG A 71 4.62 -4.51 -10.46
N THR A 72 3.30 -4.64 -10.36
CA THR A 72 2.62 -5.93 -10.56
C THR A 72 2.21 -6.12 -12.02
N ARG A 73 2.31 -7.36 -12.53
CA ARG A 73 2.08 -7.67 -13.96
C ARG A 73 0.65 -7.36 -14.43
N ASN A 74 -0.35 -7.66 -13.60
CA ASN A 74 -1.77 -7.64 -13.97
C ASN A 74 -2.56 -6.48 -13.35
N THR A 75 -1.92 -5.58 -12.61
CA THR A 75 -2.62 -4.47 -11.97
C THR A 75 -1.74 -3.22 -11.87
N ALA A 76 -2.36 -2.04 -11.83
CA ALA A 76 -1.64 -0.78 -11.67
C ALA A 76 -1.14 -0.57 -10.22
N SER A 77 -1.45 -1.48 -9.29
CA SER A 77 -0.93 -1.42 -7.93
C SER A 77 0.60 -1.42 -7.91
N ARG A 78 1.15 -0.67 -6.97
CA ARG A 78 2.58 -0.63 -6.71
C ARG A 78 2.85 -1.23 -5.34
N GLN A 79 4.04 -1.78 -5.17
CA GLN A 79 4.54 -2.17 -3.85
C GLN A 79 5.87 -1.47 -3.63
N PHE A 80 6.17 -1.10 -2.40
CA PHE A 80 7.50 -0.62 -2.06
C PHE A 80 8.03 -1.40 -0.88
N THR A 81 9.33 -1.62 -0.86
CA THR A 81 10.01 -2.27 0.26
C THR A 81 10.50 -1.21 1.23
N VAL A 82 10.22 -1.40 2.53
CA VAL A 82 10.79 -0.55 3.56
C VAL A 82 12.30 -0.84 3.67
N PRO A 83 13.20 0.16 3.50
CA PRO A 83 14.64 -0.04 3.55
C PRO A 83 15.10 -0.56 4.91
N LYS A 84 16.22 -1.30 4.95
CA LYS A 84 16.73 -1.94 6.18
C LYS A 84 17.00 -0.90 7.28
N ASP A 85 17.62 0.22 6.92
CA ASP A 85 17.93 1.32 7.83
C ASP A 85 16.68 1.84 8.57
N ALA A 86 15.56 2.03 7.86
CA ALA A 86 14.32 2.47 8.49
C ALA A 86 13.72 1.38 9.39
N ARG A 87 13.83 0.11 8.99
CA ARG A 87 13.32 -1.00 9.82
C ARG A 87 14.06 -1.13 11.14
N GLU A 88 15.38 -1.05 11.10
CA GLU A 88 16.23 -1.16 12.30
C GLU A 88 16.10 0.07 13.18
N LYS A 89 16.06 1.27 12.59
CA LYS A 89 15.97 2.53 13.33
C LYS A 89 14.63 2.69 14.07
N TYR A 90 13.52 2.33 13.42
CA TYR A 90 12.17 2.53 13.96
C TYR A 90 11.51 1.26 14.49
N GLY A 91 12.19 0.10 14.41
CA GLY A 91 11.66 -1.17 14.87
C GLY A 91 10.43 -1.64 14.10
N ILE A 92 10.38 -1.37 12.79
CA ILE A 92 9.25 -1.74 11.93
C ILE A 92 9.22 -3.27 11.80
N LYS A 93 8.10 -3.91 12.18
CA LYS A 93 7.93 -5.36 12.05
C LYS A 93 6.95 -5.70 10.91
N PRO A 94 7.04 -6.92 10.36
CA PRO A 94 6.01 -7.40 9.45
C PRO A 94 4.66 -7.51 10.17
N LEU A 95 3.58 -7.41 9.41
CA LEU A 95 2.18 -7.47 9.87
C LEU A 95 1.67 -6.25 10.65
N ASP A 96 2.55 -5.33 11.03
CA ASP A 96 2.14 -4.06 11.62
C ASP A 96 1.38 -3.16 10.64
N GLU A 97 0.61 -2.23 11.20
CA GLU A 97 -0.07 -1.18 10.45
C GLU A 97 0.80 0.06 10.32
N VAL A 98 0.79 0.63 9.12
CA VAL A 98 1.51 1.84 8.77
C VAL A 98 0.57 2.79 8.05
N LYS A 99 0.70 4.08 8.32
CA LYS A 99 -0.09 5.10 7.65
C LYS A 99 0.79 5.83 6.66
N VAL A 100 0.50 5.71 5.37
CA VAL A 100 1.23 6.43 4.33
C VAL A 100 0.66 7.83 4.25
N ILE A 101 1.50 8.83 4.49
CA ILE A 101 1.14 10.25 4.56
C ILE A 101 1.34 10.93 3.22
N ASP A 102 2.48 10.68 2.57
CA ASP A 102 2.86 11.36 1.34
C ASP A 102 3.63 10.43 0.39
N ILE A 103 3.47 10.64 -0.92
CA ILE A 103 4.18 9.89 -1.96
C ILE A 103 4.60 10.87 -3.06
N LYS A 104 5.91 11.09 -3.20
CA LYS A 104 6.51 11.94 -4.23
C LYS A 104 7.24 11.09 -5.26
N PRO A 105 6.70 10.89 -6.47
CA PRO A 105 7.37 10.13 -7.53
C PRO A 105 8.60 10.86 -8.08
N TYR A 106 9.57 10.09 -8.58
CA TYR A 106 10.60 10.57 -9.50
C TYR A 106 10.21 10.19 -10.93
N TYR A 107 10.34 11.14 -11.86
CA TYR A 107 10.10 10.97 -13.29
C TYR A 107 11.42 10.99 -14.07
#